data_AF-A0A939GMS7-F1
#
_entry.id   AF-A0A939GMS7-F1
#
_cell.length_a   1.000
_cell.length_b   1.000
_cell.length_c   1.000
_cell.angle_alpha   90.00
_cell.angle_beta   90.00
_cell.angle_gamma   90.00
#
_symmetry.space_group_name_H-M   'P 1'
#
loop_
_entity.id
_entity.type
_entity.pdbx_description
1 polymer ?
#
loop_
_entity_poly.entity_id
_entity_poly.type
_entity_poly.pdbx_seq_one_letter_code
_entity_poly.pdbx_strand_id
1 'polypeptide(L)' 'MNWTPTHFPAAMRSLSPSTRAKAIEIANTLLLGGESDRQQVIEQSIAEARVWARTTQREPVARPAFVFPQH' A
#
# COMPACT_ATOMS: atom_id res chain seq x y z
N MET A 1 6.63 -2.60 17.32
CA MET A 1 5.25 -2.89 16.90
C MET A 1 5.24 -2.91 15.38
N ASN A 2 4.90 -4.04 14.76
CA ASN A 2 4.92 -4.16 13.30
C ASN A 2 3.49 -3.95 12.78
N TRP A 3 3.29 -2.99 11.86
CA TRP A 3 2.01 -2.88 11.19
C TRP A 3 1.87 -4.00 10.17
N THR A 4 0.68 -4.58 10.11
CA THR A 4 0.37 -5.71 9.23
C THR A 4 -0.86 -5.39 8.40
N PRO A 5 -1.10 -6.11 7.29
CA PRO A 5 -2.31 -5.94 6.48
C PRO A 5 -3.62 -6.21 7.23
N THR A 6 -3.55 -6.81 8.41
CA THR A 6 -4.68 -7.12 9.30
C THR A 6 -4.76 -6.18 10.50
N HIS A 7 -3.68 -5.47 10.84
CA HIS A 7 -3.60 -4.60 12.01
C HIS A 7 -2.92 -3.26 11.64
N PHE A 8 -3.75 -2.33 11.17
CA PHE A 8 -3.35 -1.01 10.67
C PHE A 8 -4.30 0.09 11.19
N PRO A 9 -3.84 1.34 11.30
CA PRO A 9 -4.66 2.45 11.77
C PRO A 9 -5.78 2.81 10.78
N ALA A 10 -6.87 3.36 11.30
CA ALA A 10 -8.05 3.72 10.50
C ALA A 10 -7.72 4.67 9.32
N ALA A 11 -6.70 5.52 9.46
CA ALA A 11 -6.23 6.40 8.38
C ALA A 11 -5.83 5.62 7.11
N MET A 12 -5.17 4.46 7.26
CA MET A 12 -4.78 3.59 6.14
C MET A 12 -5.96 2.80 5.55
N ARG A 13 -7.11 2.74 6.23
CA ARG A 13 -8.29 2.00 5.75
C ARG A 13 -8.95 2.66 4.54
N SER A 14 -8.72 3.95 4.35
CA SER A 14 -9.19 4.72 3.18
C SER A 14 -8.46 4.36 1.88
N LEU A 15 -7.34 3.64 1.97
CA LEU A 15 -6.50 3.28 0.82
C LEU A 15 -6.95 1.94 0.19
N SER A 16 -6.70 1.79 -1.11
CA SER A 16 -6.89 0.52 -1.81
C SER A 16 -5.95 -0.57 -1.25
N PRO A 17 -6.26 -1.87 -1.42
CA PRO A 17 -5.46 -2.96 -0.85
C PRO A 17 -3.97 -2.91 -1.22
N SER A 18 -3.66 -2.63 -2.49
CA SER A 18 -2.27 -2.53 -2.98
C SER A 18 -1.55 -1.31 -2.40
N THR A 19 -2.22 -0.16 -2.36
CA THR A 19 -1.66 1.07 -1.77
C THR A 19 -1.43 0.91 -0.27
N ARG A 20 -2.34 0.25 0.44
CA ARG A 20 -2.19 -0.06 1.86
C ARG A 20 -1.01 -0.97 2.13
N ALA A 21 -0.80 -2.01 1.30
CA ALA A 21 0.37 -2.87 1.43
C ALA A 21 1.68 -2.07 1.32
N LYS A 22 1.74 -1.13 0.36
CA LYS A 22 2.89 -0.24 0.22
C LYS A 22 3.07 0.71 1.40
N ALA A 23 1.99 1.28 1.94
CA ALA A 23 2.04 2.12 3.13
C ALA A 23 2.60 1.36 4.35
N ILE A 24 2.20 0.10 4.54
CA ILE A 24 2.70 -0.74 5.62
C ILE A 24 4.21 -1.00 5.48
N GLU A 25 4.69 -1.25 4.26
CA GLU A 25 6.13 -1.43 3.99
C GLU A 25 6.95 -0.19 4.36
N ILE A 26 6.50 0.99 3.91
CA ILE A 26 7.17 2.27 4.18
C ILE A 26 7.16 2.57 5.67
N ALA A 27 6.02 2.37 6.31
CA ALA A 27 5.90 2.57 7.75
C ALA A 27 6.83 1.68 8.57
N ASN A 28 6.88 0.38 8.25
CA ASN A 28 7.79 -0.54 8.92
C ASN A 28 9.25 -0.11 8.71
N THR A 29 9.60 0.43 7.53
CA THR A 29 10.93 0.97 7.24
C THR A 29 11.24 2.19 8.12
N LEU A 30 10.30 3.13 8.26
CA LEU A 30 10.46 4.30 9.13
C LEU A 30 10.65 3.90 10.61
N LEU A 31 9.86 2.94 11.09
CA LEU A 31 10.00 2.40 12.45
C LEU A 31 11.36 1.74 12.68
N LEU A 32 11.89 1.02 11.67
CA LEU A 32 13.24 0.45 11.72
C LEU A 32 14.33 1.53 11.71
N GLY A 33 14.07 2.67 11.07
CA GLY A 33 14.95 3.84 11.07
C GLY A 33 15.01 4.61 12.39
N GLY A 34 14.23 4.20 13.40
CA GLY A 34 14.19 4.85 14.71
C GLY A 34 13.09 5.91 14.85
N GLU A 35 12.22 6.06 13.84
CA GLU A 35 11.12 7.00 13.94
C GLU A 35 10.12 6.50 15.01
N SER A 36 9.86 7.34 16.00
CA SER A 36 9.07 7.00 17.19
C SER A 36 7.70 7.68 17.17
N ASP A 37 7.52 8.71 16.35
CA ASP A 37 6.26 9.43 16.26
C ASP A 37 5.29 8.65 15.37
N ARG A 38 4.32 8.03 16.04
CA ARG A 38 3.32 7.21 15.38
C ARG A 38 2.53 8.00 14.33
N GLN A 39 2.18 9.25 14.61
CA GLN A 39 1.36 10.03 13.68
C GLN A 39 2.16 10.39 12.42
N GLN A 40 3.40 10.85 12.60
CA GLN A 40 4.30 11.15 11.49
C GLN A 40 4.55 9.93 10.61
N VAL A 41 4.82 8.76 11.22
CA VAL A 41 5.03 7.53 10.44
C VAL A 41 3.77 7.16 9.65
N ILE A 42 2.58 7.35 10.21
CA ILE A 42 1.31 7.10 9.50
C ILE A 42 1.13 8.07 8.34
N GLU A 43 1.29 9.37 8.58
CA GLU A 43 1.09 10.40 7.56
C GLU A 43 2.10 10.27 6.41
N GLN A 44 3.38 10.09 6.75
CA GLN A 44 4.47 9.92 5.78
C GLN A 44 4.26 8.67 4.92
N SER A 45 3.98 7.52 5.56
CA SER A 45 3.74 6.27 4.82
C SER A 45 2.52 6.33 3.92
N ILE A 46 1.44 7.00 4.34
CA ILE A 46 0.25 7.21 3.52
C ILE A 46 0.56 8.14 2.35
N ALA A 47 1.28 9.25 2.58
CA ALA A 47 1.61 10.22 1.55
C ALA A 47 2.44 9.57 0.42
N GLU A 48 3.49 8.84 0.78
CA GLU A 48 4.35 8.13 -0.16
C GLU A 48 3.61 7.01 -0.90
N ALA A 49 2.82 6.21 -0.18
CA ALA A 49 2.02 5.16 -0.80
C ALA A 49 0.99 5.74 -1.80
N ARG A 50 0.40 6.91 -1.51
CA ARG A 50 -0.51 7.59 -2.44
C ARG A 50 0.21 8.07 -3.70
N VAL A 51 1.45 8.56 -3.58
CA VAL A 51 2.28 8.93 -4.75
C VAL A 51 2.55 7.69 -5.60
N TRP A 52 3.02 6.61 -4.97
CA TRP A 52 3.28 5.34 -5.63
C TRP A 52 2.04 4.74 -6.30
N ALA A 53 0.87 4.86 -5.66
CA ALA A 53 -0.38 4.41 -6.23
C ALA A 53 -0.69 5.18 -7.52
N ARG A 54 -0.55 6.51 -7.53
CA ARG A 54 -0.81 7.32 -8.73
C ARG A 54 0.09 6.95 -9.91
N THR A 55 1.34 6.57 -9.65
CA THR A 55 2.25 6.12 -10.72
C THR A 55 1.95 4.70 -11.18
N THR A 56 1.53 3.82 -10.27
CA THR A 56 1.28 2.39 -10.55
C THR A 56 -0.12 2.11 -11.10
N GLN A 57 -1.12 2.97 -10.82
CA GLN A 57 -2.47 2.91 -11.41
C GLN A 57 -2.48 3.10 -12.94
N ARG A 58 -1.31 3.37 -13.53
CA ARG A 58 -1.11 3.48 -14.97
C ARG A 58 -0.85 2.14 -15.66
N GLU A 59 -0.86 1.03 -14.92
CA GLU A 59 -1.02 -0.30 -15.50
C GLU A 59 -2.53 -0.62 -15.62
N PRO A 60 -3.13 -0.50 -16.82
CA PRO A 60 -4.37 -1.21 -17.06
C PRO A 60 -4.00 -2.69 -16.94
N VAL A 61 -4.62 -3.38 -15.98
CA VAL A 61 -4.67 -4.84 -15.97
C VAL A 61 -5.20 -5.24 -17.35
N ALA A 62 -4.28 -5.59 -18.25
CA ALA A 62 -4.60 -6.24 -19.49
C ALA A 62 -5.34 -7.51 -19.06
N ARG A 63 -6.65 -7.51 -19.31
CA ARG A 63 -7.50 -8.70 -19.15
C ARG A 63 -6.71 -9.89 -19.67
N PRO A 64 -6.55 -11.00 -18.92
CA PRO A 64 -6.24 -12.24 -19.60
C PRO A 64 -7.41 -12.48 -20.55
N ALA A 65 -7.15 -12.36 -21.84
CA ALA A 65 -8.04 -12.88 -22.86
C ALA A 65 -8.09 -14.39 -22.60
N PHE A 66 -9.06 -14.82 -21.80
CA PHE A 66 -9.43 -16.22 -21.71
C PHE A 66 -10.00 -16.58 -23.10
N VAL A 67 -9.09 -16.98 -23.99
CA VAL A 67 -9.44 -17.65 -25.24
C VAL A 67 -9.88 -19.04 -24.84
N PHE A 68 -11.19 -19.27 -24.84
CA PHE A 68 -11.75 -20.61 -24.73
C PHE A 68 -11.39 -21.39 -26.02
N PRO A 69 -10.69 -22.53 -25.93
CA PRO A 69 -10.64 -23.45 -27.07
C PRO A 69 -11.95 -24.23 -27.11
N GLN A 70 -12.73 -24.06 -28.18
CA GLN A 70 -13.72 -25.07 -28.58
C GLN A 70 -12.96 -26.23 -29.23
N HIS A 71 -13.06 -27.43 -28.67
CA HIS A 71 -12.89 -28.69 -29.39
C HIS A 71 -13.64 -29.82 -28.69
#